data_AF-T0J9N3-F1
#
_entry.id   AF-T0J9N3-F1
#
_cell.length_a   1.000
_cell.length_b   1.000
_cell.length_c   1.000
_cell.angle_alpha   90.00
_cell.angle_beta   90.00
_cell.angle_gamma   90.00
#
_symmetry.space_group_name_H-M   'P 1'
#
loop_
_entity.id
_entity.type
_entity.pdbx_description
1 polymer ?
#
loop_
_entity_poly.entity_id
_entity_poly.type
_entity_poly.pdbx_seq_one_letter_code
_entity_poly.pdbx_strand_id
1 'polypeptide(L)' 'MPDLRGALSRTFSWRSVTRSLVVAVVVGTVVNGINQGPEMLAGHWPVIWKLALTYLVPFFVASYGSYAAFRSAR' A
#
# COMPACT_ATOMS: atom_id res chain seq x y z
N MET A 1 22.94 -17.41 5.18
CA MET A 1 21.95 -16.86 4.23
C MET A 1 21.00 -15.99 5.04
N PRO A 2 20.70 -14.74 4.64
CA PRO A 2 19.69 -13.93 5.32
C PRO A 2 18.36 -14.71 5.38
N ASP A 3 17.62 -14.60 6.49
CA ASP A 3 16.48 -15.45 6.83
C ASP A 3 15.22 -15.13 6.00
N LEU A 4 15.25 -15.33 4.69
CA LEU A 4 14.15 -14.98 3.77
C LEU A 4 12.75 -15.35 4.30
N ARG A 5 12.62 -16.56 4.87
CA ARG A 5 11.36 -17.04 5.46
C ARG A 5 10.93 -16.24 6.70
N GLY A 6 11.86 -15.85 7.57
CA GLY A 6 11.58 -15.06 8.76
C GLY A 6 11.19 -13.62 8.42
N ALA A 7 11.92 -12.99 7.51
CA ALA A 7 11.58 -11.65 7.00
C ALA A 7 10.19 -11.63 6.32
N LEU A 8 9.86 -12.64 5.51
CA LEU A 8 8.54 -12.77 4.90
C LEU A 8 7.44 -13.01 5.95
N SER A 9 7.66 -13.91 6.90
CA SER A 9 6.70 -14.18 7.98
C SER A 9 6.38 -12.93 8.81
N ARG A 10 7.39 -12.09 9.10
CA ARG A 10 7.19 -10.81 9.79
C ARG A 10 6.46 -9.79 8.93
N THR A 11 6.75 -9.75 7.63
CA THR A 11 6.07 -8.86 6.66
C THR A 11 4.58 -9.17 6.55
N PHE A 12 4.21 -10.45 6.56
CA PHE A 12 2.83 -10.91 6.53
C PHE A 12 2.20 -11.07 7.92
N SER A 13 2.91 -10.70 8.99
CA SER A 13 2.31 -10.67 10.31
C SER A 13 1.17 -9.65 10.37
N TRP A 14 0.15 -9.95 11.16
CA TRP A 14 -1.04 -9.09 11.32
C TRP A 14 -0.67 -7.63 11.53
N ARG A 15 0.25 -7.34 12.47
CA ARG A 15 0.69 -5.97 12.78
C ARG A 15 1.29 -5.25 11.56
N SER A 16 2.10 -5.95 10.78
CA SER A 16 2.75 -5.39 9.58
C SER A 16 1.73 -5.12 8.48
N VAL A 17 0.84 -6.08 8.22
CA VAL A 17 -0.24 -5.94 7.22
C VAL A 17 -1.18 -4.80 7.59
N THR A 18 -1.62 -4.70 8.85
CA THR A 18 -2.48 -3.59 9.29
C THR A 18 -1.81 -2.23 9.09
N ARG A 19 -0.50 -2.10 9.36
CA ARG A 19 0.24 -0.86 9.08
C ARG A 19 0.27 -0.54 7.59
N SER A 20 0.58 -1.52 6.74
CA SER A 20 0.55 -1.34 5.28
C SER A 20 -0.84 -0.96 4.77
N LEU A 21 -1.91 -1.53 5.34
CA LEU A 21 -3.30 -1.19 5.00
C LEU A 21 -3.65 0.25 5.40
N VAL A 22 -3.22 0.71 6.57
CA VAL A 22 -3.43 2.12 6.98
C VAL A 22 -2.72 3.07 6.03
N VAL A 23 -1.47 2.76 5.65
CA VAL A 23 -0.75 3.54 4.63
C VAL A 23 -1.49 3.54 3.30
N ALA A 24 -1.97 2.37 2.87
CA ALA A 24 -2.75 2.21 1.65
C ALA A 24 -4.00 3.09 1.63
N VAL A 25 -4.77 3.10 2.71
CA VAL A 25 -5.98 3.93 2.83
C VAL A 25 -5.62 5.42 2.82
N VAL A 26 -4.70 5.87 3.67
CA VAL A 26 -4.39 7.30 3.81
C VAL A 26 -3.75 7.85 2.53
N VAL A 27 -2.68 7.23 2.06
CA VAL A 27 -1.96 7.69 0.85
C VAL A 27 -2.82 7.48 -0.38
N GLY A 28 -3.52 6.34 -0.47
CA GLY A 28 -4.43 6.04 -1.57
C GLY A 28 -5.57 7.06 -1.68
N THR A 29 -6.20 7.46 -0.58
CA THR A 29 -7.26 8.49 -0.62
C THR A 29 -6.72 9.83 -1.12
N VAL A 30 -5.53 10.25 -0.67
CA VAL A 30 -4.88 11.48 -1.15
C VAL A 30 -4.59 11.41 -2.65
N VAL A 31 -3.94 10.33 -3.11
CA VAL A 31 -3.59 10.14 -4.52
C VAL A 31 -4.84 10.00 -5.39
N ASN A 32 -5.90 9.35 -4.91
CA ASN A 32 -7.15 9.24 -5.64
C ASN A 32 -7.82 10.60 -5.83
N GLY A 33 -7.82 11.42 -4.78
CA GLY A 33 -8.32 12.80 -4.84
C GLY A 33 -7.58 13.64 -5.88
N ILE A 34 -6.25 13.49 -5.97
CA ILE A 34 -5.43 14.18 -6.98
C ILE A 34 -5.72 13.66 -8.39
N ASN A 35 -5.84 12.34 -8.57
CA ASN A 35 -5.90 11.71 -9.89
C ASN A 35 -7.29 11.74 -10.54
N GLN A 36 -8.36 11.59 -9.75
CA GLN A 36 -9.72 11.41 -10.26
C GLN A 36 -10.75 12.24 -9.49
N GLY A 37 -10.33 13.01 -8.49
CA GLY A 37 -11.20 13.90 -7.71
C GLY A 37 -11.91 14.94 -8.58
N PRO A 38 -11.23 15.67 -9.48
CA PRO A 38 -11.89 16.66 -10.34
C PRO A 38 -12.99 16.03 -11.22
N GLU A 39 -12.73 14.89 -11.84
CA GLU A 39 -13.69 14.17 -12.67
C GLU A 39 -14.89 13.67 -11.85
N MET A 40 -14.64 13.15 -10.64
CA MET A 40 -15.69 12.72 -9.71
C MET A 40 -16.56 13.90 -9.24
N LEU A 41 -15.95 15.06 -8.97
CA LEU A 41 -16.66 16.28 -8.61
C LEU A 41 -17.48 16.85 -9.79
N ALA A 42 -17.03 16.60 -11.02
CA ALA A 42 -17.78 16.90 -12.24
C ALA A 42 -18.91 15.90 -12.55
N GLY A 43 -19.14 14.90 -11.68
CA GLY A 43 -20.20 13.91 -11.82
C GLY A 43 -19.84 12.68 -12.66
N HIS A 44 -18.58 12.53 -13.05
CA HIS A 44 -18.13 11.34 -13.77
C HIS A 44 -17.78 10.20 -12.80
N TRP A 45 -18.04 8.97 -13.23
CA TRP A 45 -17.62 7.79 -12.48
C TRP A 45 -16.08 7.65 -12.49
N PRO A 46 -15.46 7.26 -11.36
CA PRO A 46 -14.05 6.93 -11.35
C PRO A 46 -13.77 5.70 -12.20
N VAL A 47 -12.66 5.74 -12.92
CA VAL A 47 -12.10 4.58 -13.60
C VAL A 47 -11.67 3.54 -12.57
N ILE A 48 -12.43 2.45 -12.45
CA ILE A 48 -12.33 1.46 -11.36
C ILE A 48 -10.94 0.83 -11.23
N TRP A 49 -10.27 0.52 -12.34
CA TRP A 49 -8.92 -0.07 -12.25
C TRP A 49 -7.87 0.93 -11.73
N LYS A 50 -8.02 2.23 -12.04
CA LYS A 50 -7.16 3.29 -11.49
C LYS A 50 -7.40 3.45 -10.00
N LEU A 51 -8.67 3.44 -9.59
CA LEU A 51 -9.06 3.45 -8.18
C LEU A 51 -8.42 2.28 -7.43
N ALA A 52 -8.51 1.05 -7.95
CA ALA A 52 -7.91 -0.13 -7.33
C ALA A 52 -6.38 0.01 -7.19
N LEU A 53 -5.67 0.40 -8.26
CA LEU A 53 -4.22 0.59 -8.22
C LEU A 53 -3.80 1.68 -7.23
N THR A 54 -4.63 2.70 -7.06
CA THR A 54 -4.34 3.81 -6.15
C THR A 54 -4.23 3.35 -4.69
N TYR A 55 -4.91 2.28 -4.30
CA TYR A 55 -4.77 1.68 -2.97
C TYR A 55 -3.78 0.50 -2.94
N LEU A 56 -3.72 -0.30 -4.01
CA LEU A 56 -2.83 -1.46 -4.08
C LEU A 56 -1.35 -1.04 -4.12
N VAL A 57 -1.01 0.01 -4.86
CA VAL A 57 0.39 0.45 -5.00
C VAL A 57 0.97 0.89 -3.64
N PRO A 58 0.35 1.79 -2.87
CA PRO A 58 0.90 2.16 -1.56
C PRO A 58 0.91 0.99 -0.55
N PHE A 59 -0.05 0.06 -0.63
CA PHE A 59 -0.01 -1.18 0.16
C PHE A 59 1.26 -2.00 -0.12
N PHE A 60 1.57 -2.25 -1.39
CA PHE A 60 2.75 -3.03 -1.78
C PHE A 60 4.04 -2.30 -1.46
N VAL A 61 4.09 -0.98 -1.66
CA VAL A 61 5.26 -0.16 -1.30
C VAL A 61 5.52 -0.21 0.20
N ALA A 62 4.49 -0.05 1.04
CA ALA A 62 4.63 -0.16 2.50
C ALA A 62 5.06 -1.56 2.96
N SER A 63 4.51 -2.60 2.33
CA SER A 63 4.85 -3.99 2.62
C SER A 63 6.29 -4.32 2.20
N TYR A 64 6.73 -3.83 1.05
CA TYR A 64 8.12 -3.96 0.60
C TYR A 64 9.09 -3.21 1.52
N GLY A 65 8.72 -2.01 1.99
CA GLY A 65 9.51 -1.27 2.99
C GLY A 65 9.69 -2.05 4.28
N SER A 66 8.61 -2.69 4.77
CA SER A 66 8.66 -3.55 5.96
C SER A 66 9.56 -4.78 5.74
N TYR A 67 9.42 -5.45 4.59
CA TYR A 67 10.28 -6.56 4.20
C TYR A 67 11.76 -6.15 4.14
N ALA A 68 12.06 -5.02 3.50
CA ALA A 68 13.42 -4.49 3.39
C ALA A 68 14.02 -4.20 4.77
N ALA A 69 13.24 -3.63 5.70
CA ALA A 69 13.65 -3.37 7.07
C ALA A 69 13.92 -4.67 7.86
N PHE A 70 13.08 -5.69 7.73
CA PHE A 70 13.31 -6.98 8.39
C PHE A 70 14.52 -7.72 7.82
N ARG A 71 14.80 -7.55 6.53
CA ARG A 71 15.96 -8.17 5.89
C ARG A 71 17.29 -7.48 6.23
N SER A 72 17.26 -6.23 6.68
CA SER A 72 18.45 -5.44 7.05
C SER A 72 18.71 -5.38 8.56
N ALA A 73 17.71 -5.66 9.39
CA ALA A 73 17.88 -5.84 10.83
C ALA A 73 18.69 -7.12 11.10
N ARG A 74 19.95 -6.94 11.50
CA ARG A 74 20.86 -8.01 11.94
C ARG A 74 20.51 -8.53 13.33
#